data_AF-A0A522BDB6-F1
#
_entry.id   AF-A0A522BDB6-F1
#
_cell.length_a   1.000
_cell.length_b   1.000
_cell.length_c   1.000
_cell.angle_alpha   90.00
_cell.angle_beta   90.00
_cell.angle_gamma   90.00
#
_symmetry.space_group_name_H-M   'P 1'
#
loop_
_entity.id
_entity.type
_entity.pdbx_description
1 polymer ?
#
loop_
_entity_poly.entity_id
_entity_poly.type
_entity_poly.pdbx_seq_one_letter_code
_entity_poly.pdbx_strand_id
1 'polypeptide(L)'
;MKKLISALLVFCGLALGSAAQASEAGHPWDKFPAERVTDVAALQRGAKLFVNYCLNCHSAAYMRYNRMQDIGLTELQIKQNLLFATEKVGDTMKVSLEPKNAKEWFGAVPPDLTLVARSRAGQGGSGADYLYTYMRTFYRDDT
;
A
#
# COMPACT_ATOMS: atom_id res chain seq x y z
N MET A 1 -12.31 54.80 -20.49
CA MET A 1 -12.91 53.65 -21.21
C MET A 1 -11.88 52.60 -21.63
N LYS A 2 -10.78 52.94 -22.33
CA LYS A 2 -9.75 51.97 -22.76
C LYS A 2 -9.14 51.15 -21.60
N LYS A 3 -8.87 51.77 -20.44
CA LYS A 3 -8.32 51.10 -19.25
C LYS A 3 -9.29 50.11 -18.56
N LEU A 4 -10.60 50.36 -18.67
CA LEU A 4 -11.64 49.47 -18.12
C LEU A 4 -11.84 48.26 -19.03
N ILE A 5 -11.75 48.44 -20.35
CA ILE A 5 -11.81 47.35 -21.33
C ILE A 5 -10.58 46.44 -21.20
N SER A 6 -9.39 47.00 -21.01
CA SER A 6 -8.18 46.21 -20.75
C SER A 6 -8.25 45.43 -19.43
N ALA A 7 -8.79 46.02 -18.36
CA ALA A 7 -8.98 45.33 -17.09
C ALA A 7 -10.01 44.18 -17.18
N LEU A 8 -11.08 44.38 -17.94
CA LEU A 8 -12.12 43.36 -18.15
C LEU A 8 -11.60 42.18 -18.99
N LEU A 9 -10.76 42.45 -19.99
CA LEU A 9 -10.13 41.42 -20.83
C LEU A 9 -9.11 40.58 -20.04
N VAL A 10 -8.34 41.20 -19.14
CA VAL A 10 -7.40 40.48 -18.25
C VAL A 10 -8.16 39.64 -17.22
N PHE A 11 -9.25 40.15 -16.65
CA PHE A 11 -10.10 39.40 -15.71
C PHE A 11 -10.79 38.21 -16.39
N CYS A 12 -11.29 38.38 -17.61
CA CYS A 12 -11.85 37.26 -18.39
C CYS A 12 -10.78 36.24 -18.80
N GLY A 13 -9.55 36.68 -19.13
CA GLY A 13 -8.44 35.78 -19.44
C GLY A 13 -8.03 34.89 -18.26
N LEU A 14 -8.03 35.44 -17.04
CA LEU A 14 -7.76 34.69 -15.79
C LEU A 14 -8.91 33.75 -15.40
N ALA A 15 -10.17 34.15 -15.65
CA ALA A 15 -11.34 33.32 -15.41
C ALA A 15 -11.47 32.15 -16.40
N LEU A 16 -11.02 32.33 -17.65
CA LEU A 16 -11.06 31.30 -18.70
C LEU A 16 -9.81 30.41 -18.73
N GLY A 17 -8.66 30.90 -18.24
CA GLY A 17 -7.40 30.15 -18.19
C GLY A 17 -7.28 29.09 -17.09
N SER A 18 -8.28 28.98 -16.20
CA SER A 18 -8.25 28.07 -15.05
C SER A 18 -9.01 26.75 -15.27
N ALA A 19 -9.47 26.47 -16.49
CA ALA A 19 -10.29 25.29 -16.82
C ALA A 19 -9.52 24.16 -17.52
N ALA A 20 -8.20 24.09 -17.39
CA ALA A 20 -7.48 22.84 -17.63
C ALA A 20 -7.76 21.88 -16.45
N GLN A 21 -8.94 21.27 -16.45
CA GLN A 21 -9.25 20.12 -15.59
C GLN A 21 -8.47 18.93 -16.16
N ALA A 22 -7.21 18.77 -15.76
CA ALA A 22 -6.48 17.53 -15.96
C ALA A 22 -7.13 16.45 -15.07
N SER A 23 -8.22 15.86 -15.57
CA SER A 23 -8.81 14.65 -15.02
C SER A 23 -8.16 13.47 -15.74
N GLU A 24 -6.90 13.17 -15.44
CA GLU A 24 -6.49 11.78 -15.53
C GLU A 24 -7.23 11.06 -14.40
N ALA A 25 -8.45 10.62 -14.70
CA ALA A 25 -9.06 9.56 -13.92
C ALA A 25 -8.07 8.40 -14.01
N GLY A 26 -7.26 8.22 -12.97
CA GLY A 26 -6.25 7.16 -12.92
C GLY A 26 -6.89 5.80 -13.15
N HIS A 27 -6.07 4.76 -13.27
CA HIS A 27 -6.57 3.40 -13.48
C HIS A 27 -7.69 3.07 -12.45
N PRO A 28 -8.88 2.63 -12.92
CA PRO A 28 -10.01 2.37 -12.03
C PRO A 28 -9.65 1.28 -11.01
N TRP A 29 -10.04 1.48 -9.76
CA TRP A 29 -9.77 0.49 -8.72
C TRP A 29 -10.88 -0.55 -8.68
N ASP A 30 -10.48 -1.80 -8.84
CA ASP A 30 -11.32 -2.95 -8.55
C ASP A 30 -11.62 -3.02 -7.06
N LYS A 31 -12.82 -3.50 -6.72
CA LYS A 31 -13.25 -3.63 -5.32
C LYS A 31 -12.69 -4.87 -4.67
N PHE A 32 -12.04 -4.65 -3.52
CA PHE A 32 -11.64 -5.74 -2.65
C PHE A 32 -12.89 -6.39 -2.03
N PRO A 33 -13.00 -7.74 -2.01
CA PRO A 33 -14.12 -8.43 -1.36
C PRO A 33 -14.08 -8.22 0.17
N ALA A 34 -14.87 -7.29 0.68
CA ALA A 34 -14.78 -6.78 2.05
C ALA A 34 -14.96 -7.86 3.12
N GLU A 35 -15.74 -8.92 2.86
CA GLU A 35 -15.92 -10.06 3.75
C GLU A 35 -14.62 -10.80 4.07
N ARG A 36 -13.60 -10.68 3.23
CA ARG A 36 -12.29 -11.31 3.44
C ARG A 36 -11.51 -10.69 4.60
N VAL A 37 -11.87 -9.49 5.07
CA VAL A 37 -11.18 -8.87 6.22
C VAL A 37 -11.48 -9.58 7.55
N THR A 38 -12.55 -10.38 7.62
CA THR A 38 -12.94 -11.15 8.81
C THR A 38 -12.92 -12.66 8.59
N ASP A 39 -12.65 -13.13 7.36
CA ASP A 39 -12.42 -14.54 7.06
C ASP A 39 -11.06 -14.99 7.62
N VAL A 40 -11.09 -15.72 8.74
CA VAL A 40 -9.90 -16.24 9.42
C VAL A 40 -9.01 -17.06 8.49
N ALA A 41 -9.59 -17.89 7.62
CA ALA A 41 -8.79 -18.70 6.69
C ALA A 41 -8.12 -17.82 5.63
N ALA A 42 -8.78 -16.75 5.16
CA ALA A 42 -8.15 -15.77 4.28
C ALA A 42 -7.02 -15.02 4.98
N LEU A 43 -7.22 -14.59 6.23
CA LEU A 43 -6.21 -13.89 7.02
C LEU A 43 -4.98 -14.77 7.29
N GLN A 44 -5.18 -16.06 7.63
CA GLN A 44 -4.08 -17.00 7.82
C GLN A 44 -3.28 -17.24 6.52
N ARG A 45 -3.95 -17.37 5.38
CA ARG A 45 -3.29 -17.43 4.07
C ARG A 45 -2.51 -16.14 3.77
N GLY A 46 -3.10 -14.98 4.07
CA GLY A 46 -2.46 -13.68 3.94
C GLY A 46 -1.20 -13.55 4.80
N ALA A 47 -1.25 -13.96 6.06
CA ALA A 47 -0.11 -13.97 6.97
C ALA A 47 1.03 -14.86 6.44
N LYS A 48 0.70 -16.07 5.96
CA LYS A 48 1.67 -16.96 5.31
C LYS A 48 2.33 -16.28 4.11
N LEU A 49 1.55 -15.72 3.19
CA LEU A 49 2.08 -15.06 1.98
C LEU A 49 2.95 -13.85 2.34
N PHE A 50 2.50 -13.02 3.27
CA PHE A 50 3.23 -11.84 3.71
C PHE A 50 4.60 -12.23 4.28
N VAL A 51 4.64 -13.17 5.21
CA VAL A 51 5.90 -13.58 5.86
C VAL A 51 6.85 -14.27 4.89
N ASN A 52 6.35 -15.10 3.98
CA ASN A 52 7.22 -15.87 3.07
C ASN A 52 7.73 -15.05 1.87
N TYR A 53 6.98 -14.04 1.42
CA TYR A 53 7.30 -13.31 0.19
C TYR A 53 7.51 -11.82 0.41
N CYS A 54 6.63 -11.14 1.15
CA CYS A 54 6.66 -9.69 1.29
C CYS A 54 7.72 -9.24 2.31
N LEU A 55 7.85 -9.98 3.42
CA LEU A 55 8.73 -9.68 4.55
C LEU A 55 10.23 -9.84 4.23
N ASN A 56 10.58 -10.19 2.99
CA ASN A 56 11.97 -10.15 2.53
C ASN A 56 12.41 -8.72 2.16
N CYS A 57 11.46 -7.87 1.76
CA CYS A 57 11.72 -6.48 1.36
C CYS A 57 10.96 -5.46 2.20
N HIS A 58 9.74 -5.78 2.61
CA HIS A 58 8.84 -4.86 3.30
C HIS A 58 8.65 -5.23 4.77
N SER A 59 8.89 -4.29 5.68
CA SER A 59 8.59 -4.49 7.09
C SER A 59 7.09 -4.33 7.38
N ALA A 60 6.65 -4.92 8.49
CA ALA A 60 5.48 -4.49 9.23
C ALA A 60 5.93 -4.20 10.67
N ALA A 61 6.75 -3.15 10.82
CA ALA A 61 7.55 -2.88 12.00
C ALA A 61 6.73 -2.58 13.27
N TYR A 62 5.44 -2.27 13.14
CA TYR A 62 4.53 -2.09 14.27
C TYR A 62 3.59 -3.29 14.47
N MET A 63 3.81 -4.39 13.75
CA MET A 63 3.10 -5.66 13.92
C MET A 63 4.00 -6.70 14.60
N ARG A 64 3.51 -7.26 15.71
CA ARG A 64 4.18 -8.37 16.42
C ARG A 64 3.67 -9.72 15.94
N TYR A 65 4.54 -10.73 15.93
CA TYR A 65 4.17 -12.09 15.51
C TYR A 65 3.09 -12.72 16.39
N ASN A 66 3.08 -12.45 17.70
CA ASN A 66 2.06 -12.97 18.61
C ASN A 66 0.63 -12.52 18.26
N ARG A 67 0.48 -11.41 17.55
CA ARG A 67 -0.83 -10.91 17.11
C ARG A 67 -1.46 -11.80 16.02
N MET A 68 -0.72 -12.76 15.48
CA MET A 68 -1.29 -13.83 14.65
C MET A 68 -2.21 -14.77 15.44
N GLN A 69 -2.20 -14.71 16.77
CA GLN A 69 -3.20 -15.37 17.62
C GLN A 69 -4.61 -14.81 17.41
N ASP A 70 -4.74 -13.53 17.04
CA ASP A 70 -6.04 -12.91 16.73
C ASP A 70 -6.74 -13.56 15.53
N ILE A 71 -5.97 -14.23 14.67
CA ILE A 71 -6.47 -14.99 13.52
C ILE A 71 -6.39 -16.50 13.78
N GLY A 72 -6.39 -16.90 15.05
CA GLY A 72 -6.53 -18.30 15.47
C GLY A 72 -5.27 -19.16 15.35
N LEU A 73 -4.08 -18.59 15.11
CA LEU A 73 -2.83 -19.35 15.12
C LEU A 73 -2.31 -19.55 16.56
N THR A 74 -1.86 -20.76 16.88
CA THR A 74 -1.22 -21.04 18.17
C THR A 74 0.21 -20.51 18.20
N GLU A 75 0.77 -20.30 19.40
CA GLU A 75 2.17 -19.89 19.54
C GLU A 75 3.14 -20.88 18.86
N LEU A 76 2.85 -22.18 18.98
CA LEU A 76 3.65 -23.22 18.33
C LEU A 76 3.60 -23.11 16.80
N GLN A 77 2.40 -22.89 16.23
CA GLN A 77 2.25 -22.70 14.78
C GLN A 77 3.00 -21.44 14.30
N ILE A 78 2.97 -20.35 15.07
CA ILE A 78 3.70 -19.13 14.74
C ILE A 78 5.21 -19.40 14.75
N LYS A 79 5.74 -20.04 15.79
CA LYS A 79 7.16 -20.38 15.90
C LYS A 79 7.63 -21.28 14.76
N GLN A 80 6.83 -22.31 14.43
CA GLN A 80 7.21 -23.30 13.43
C GLN A 80 7.10 -22.79 11.99
N ASN A 81 6.19 -21.85 11.71
CA ASN A 81 5.83 -21.52 10.32
C ASN A 81 6.03 -20.06 9.92
N LEU A 82 6.26 -19.14 10.87
CA LEU A 82 6.33 -17.70 10.59
C LEU A 82 7.60 -17.02 11.12
N LEU A 83 8.26 -17.57 12.15
CA LEU A 83 9.46 -16.99 12.75
C LEU A 83 10.75 -17.38 12.01
N PHE A 84 10.88 -16.99 10.74
CA PHE A 84 12.10 -17.24 9.97
C PHE A 84 13.19 -16.18 10.20
N ALA A 85 12.78 -14.95 10.53
CA ALA A 85 13.66 -13.79 10.63
C ALA A 85 13.96 -13.36 12.09
N THR A 86 13.40 -14.03 13.09
CA THR A 86 13.62 -13.74 14.51
C THR A 86 13.30 -14.93 15.40
N GLU A 87 13.67 -14.88 16.68
CA GLU A 87 13.52 -16.00 17.62
C GLU A 87 12.28 -15.88 18.51
N LYS A 88 11.79 -14.67 18.81
CA LYS A 88 10.73 -14.46 19.80
C LYS A 88 9.40 -14.10 19.13
N VAL A 89 8.33 -14.77 19.55
CA VAL A 89 6.95 -14.46 19.11
C VAL A 89 6.52 -13.03 19.49
N GLY A 90 7.14 -12.43 20.50
CA GLY A 90 6.88 -11.06 20.90
C GLY A 90 7.54 -10.01 20.01
N ASP A 91 8.45 -10.39 19.12
CA ASP A 91 9.17 -9.47 18.25
C ASP A 91 8.28 -8.93 17.13
N THR A 92 8.77 -7.85 16.51
CA THR A 92 8.10 -7.20 15.38
C THR A 92 8.61 -7.75 14.05
N MET A 93 7.78 -7.63 13.01
CA MET A 93 8.11 -8.07 11.65
C MET A 93 9.00 -7.04 10.96
N LYS A 94 10.31 -7.14 11.13
CA LYS A 94 11.30 -6.26 10.49
C LYS A 94 12.15 -7.05 9.50
N VAL A 95 12.57 -6.37 8.44
CA VAL A 95 13.56 -6.87 7.49
C VAL A 95 14.97 -6.55 7.96
N SER A 96 15.95 -7.36 7.55
CA SER A 96 17.38 -7.09 7.78
C SER A 96 18.01 -6.18 6.72
N LEU A 97 17.22 -5.67 5.78
CA LEU A 97 17.67 -4.81 4.70
C LEU A 97 18.00 -3.41 5.21
N GLU A 98 19.28 -3.04 5.15
CA GLU A 98 19.75 -1.69 5.46
C GLU A 98 19.22 -0.64 4.46
N PRO A 99 18.73 0.53 4.90
CA PRO A 99 18.15 1.55 4.01
C PRO A 99 19.10 2.04 2.92
N LYS A 100 20.40 2.11 3.22
CA LYS A 100 21.43 2.49 2.23
C LYS A 100 21.49 1.48 1.09
N ASN A 101 21.57 0.19 1.42
CA ASN A 101 21.60 -0.90 0.42
C ASN A 101 20.28 -0.96 -0.35
N ALA A 102 19.14 -0.75 0.33
CA ALA A 102 17.84 -0.70 -0.32
C ALA A 102 17.78 0.38 -1.42
N LYS A 103 18.23 1.60 -1.09
CA LYS A 103 18.28 2.71 -2.05
C LYS A 103 19.23 2.43 -3.21
N GLU A 104 20.37 1.81 -2.93
CA GLU A 104 21.36 1.44 -3.94
C GLU A 104 20.85 0.35 -4.90
N TRP A 105 20.18 -0.68 -4.39
CA TRP A 105 19.74 -1.83 -5.19
C TRP A 105 18.37 -1.62 -5.86
N PHE A 106 17.45 -0.93 -5.20
CA PHE A 106 16.06 -0.77 -5.67
C PHE A 106 15.72 0.67 -6.09
N GLY A 107 16.64 1.62 -5.93
CA GLY A 107 16.41 3.05 -6.19
C GLY A 107 15.62 3.77 -5.09
N ALA A 108 14.95 3.03 -4.19
CA ALA A 108 14.21 3.56 -3.05
C ALA A 108 14.20 2.56 -1.89
N VAL A 109 13.93 3.04 -0.68
CA VAL A 109 13.69 2.16 0.47
C VAL A 109 12.27 1.60 0.35
N PRO A 110 12.08 0.26 0.35
CA PRO A 110 10.74 -0.32 0.37
C PRO A 110 9.92 0.21 1.55
N PRO A 111 8.67 0.65 1.34
CA PRO A 111 7.84 1.19 2.40
C PRO A 111 7.49 0.11 3.43
N ASP A 112 7.37 0.53 4.69
CA ASP A 112 6.73 -0.28 5.74
C ASP A 112 5.23 -0.43 5.44
N LEU A 113 4.72 -1.66 5.60
CA LEU A 113 3.36 -2.03 5.22
C LEU A 113 2.40 -2.10 6.40
N THR A 114 2.81 -1.76 7.64
CA THR A 114 1.94 -1.86 8.83
C THR A 114 0.61 -1.12 8.63
N LEU A 115 0.65 0.05 7.99
CA LEU A 115 -0.52 0.91 7.79
C LEU A 115 -0.84 1.16 6.31
N VAL A 116 -0.29 0.37 5.38
CA VAL A 116 -0.38 0.67 3.94
C VAL A 116 -1.82 0.74 3.44
N ALA A 117 -2.69 -0.17 3.90
CA ALA A 117 -4.12 -0.17 3.55
C ALA A 117 -4.87 1.07 4.08
N ARG A 118 -4.36 1.75 5.12
CA ARG A 118 -4.91 3.02 5.60
C ARG A 118 -4.31 4.20 4.84
N SER A 119 -2.99 4.22 4.66
CA SER A 119 -2.29 5.33 3.99
C SER A 119 -2.59 5.47 2.50
N ARG A 120 -3.15 4.43 1.88
CA ARG A 120 -3.50 4.42 0.44
C ARG A 120 -4.99 4.60 0.18
N ALA A 121 -5.82 4.79 1.21
CA ALA A 121 -7.21 5.18 1.00
C ALA A 121 -7.27 6.57 0.34
N GLY A 122 -8.19 6.76 -0.60
CA GLY A 122 -8.28 8.00 -1.37
C GLY A 122 -9.59 8.11 -2.14
N GLN A 123 -9.66 9.06 -3.08
CA GLN A 123 -10.90 9.32 -3.83
C GLN A 123 -11.38 8.11 -4.66
N GLY A 124 -10.47 7.21 -5.06
CA GLY A 124 -10.79 5.99 -5.81
C GLY A 124 -11.39 4.83 -4.99
N GLY A 125 -11.37 4.91 -3.65
CA GLY A 125 -11.91 3.87 -2.78
C GLY A 125 -11.09 3.60 -1.51
N SER A 126 -11.30 2.43 -0.92
CA SER A 126 -10.54 2.01 0.26
C SER A 126 -9.08 1.71 -0.12
N GLY A 127 -8.15 1.76 0.84
CA GLY A 127 -6.79 1.32 0.53
C GLY A 127 -6.67 -0.20 0.35
N ALA A 128 -7.67 -0.98 0.73
CA ALA A 128 -7.76 -2.39 0.35
C ALA A 128 -8.06 -2.53 -1.15
N ASP A 129 -8.94 -1.69 -1.71
CA ASP A 129 -9.21 -1.62 -3.15
C ASP A 129 -7.93 -1.28 -3.93
N TYR A 130 -7.16 -0.31 -3.42
CA TYR A 130 -5.85 0.06 -4.00
C TYR A 130 -4.90 -1.13 -4.06
N LEU A 131 -4.67 -1.83 -2.94
CA LEU A 131 -3.75 -2.97 -2.89
C LEU A 131 -4.23 -4.13 -3.76
N TYR A 132 -5.53 -4.41 -3.74
CA TYR A 132 -6.15 -5.48 -4.52
C TYR A 132 -6.05 -5.23 -6.03
N THR A 133 -6.19 -3.97 -6.44
CA THR A 133 -5.97 -3.54 -7.82
C THR A 133 -4.49 -3.64 -8.18
N TYR A 134 -3.62 -2.99 -7.40
CA TYR A 134 -2.18 -2.93 -7.64
C TYR A 134 -1.55 -4.30 -7.86
N MET A 135 -1.88 -5.29 -7.01
CA MET A 135 -1.31 -6.64 -7.11
C MET A 135 -1.83 -7.45 -8.31
N ARG A 136 -2.90 -7.02 -8.99
CA ARG A 136 -3.49 -7.71 -10.14
C ARG A 136 -3.27 -6.99 -11.47
N THR A 137 -2.67 -5.81 -11.44
CA THR A 137 -2.40 -4.99 -12.64
C THR A 137 -0.99 -5.15 -13.19
N PHE A 138 -0.16 -6.04 -12.61
CA PHE A 138 1.11 -6.41 -13.22
C PHE A 138 0.84 -7.34 -14.41
N TYR A 139 1.31 -6.94 -15.58
CA TYR A 139 1.27 -7.75 -16.81
C TYR A 139 2.67 -7.85 -17.39
N ARG A 140 2.89 -8.89 -18.19
CA ARG A 140 4.11 -9.00 -18.99
C ARG A 140 4.01 -7.98 -20.11
N ASP A 141 5.01 -7.12 -20.21
CA ASP A 141 5.14 -6.24 -21.36
C ASP A 141 5.54 -7.08 -22.58
N ASP A 142 4.88 -6.83 -23.72
CA ASP A 142 5.07 -7.57 -24.97
C ASP A 142 6.20 -6.97 -25.82
N THR A 143 6.84 -5.89 -25.37
CA THR A 143 7.98 -5.23 -26.04
C THR A 143 9.34 -5.81 -25.67
#